data_AF-A0A1L8EHY7-F1
#
_entry.id   AF-A0A1L8EHY7-F1
#
_cell.length_a   1.000
_cell.length_b   1.000
_cell.length_c   1.000
_cell.angle_alpha   90.00
_cell.angle_beta   90.00
_cell.angle_gamma   90.00
#
_symmetry.space_group_name_H-M   'P 1'
#
loop_
_entity.id
_entity.type
_entity.pdbx_description
1 polymer ?
#
loop_
_entity_poly.entity_id
_entity_poly.type
_entity_poly.pdbx_seq_one_letter_code
_entity_poly.pdbx_strand_id
1 'polypeptide(L)'
;MFDNILSKLRKRRRLDDSNNETHNNSASSSSGFGENVASNINAMWDHLFGQSDEAENTSNNSRNISRDTANRDEIERFVTVLDQLDSRVEKFRKDALGLQEKRDFLLMSIDLIKSNDLMQNLSESEREEIGCYIHRVNSRLSTVELHVRTVRDQSQEDSLSQINALIDMMITLGDPTLSRQKCQMYLNACCSASETGNLPTYSEDAIDMDAGPVDKKFESVLLGCTLDDQKNIKKRLQALMGYLNKQIIHH
;
A
#
# COMPACT_ATOMS: atom_id res chain seq x y z
N MET A 1 12.82 -25.09 14.84
CA MET A 1 12.15 -25.30 13.53
C MET A 1 11.17 -24.18 13.18
N PHE A 2 10.42 -23.64 14.15
CA PHE A 2 9.49 -22.51 13.93
C PHE A 2 10.17 -21.21 13.45
N ASP A 3 11.38 -20.89 13.91
CA ASP A 3 12.10 -19.68 13.47
C ASP A 3 12.47 -19.68 11.99
N ASN A 4 12.65 -20.87 11.41
CA ASN A 4 12.96 -21.03 9.99
C ASN A 4 11.70 -20.93 9.11
N ILE A 5 10.53 -21.07 9.71
CA ILE A 5 9.22 -20.91 9.05
C ILE A 5 8.81 -19.42 9.10
N LEU A 6 8.99 -18.77 10.25
CA LEU A 6 8.77 -17.33 10.38
C LEU A 6 9.73 -16.51 9.52
N SER A 7 10.99 -16.94 9.38
CA SER A 7 11.95 -16.31 8.47
C SER A 7 11.57 -16.48 7.00
N LYS A 8 10.99 -17.63 6.61
CA LYS A 8 10.48 -17.88 5.26
C LYS A 8 9.21 -17.09 4.95
N LEU A 9 8.28 -16.97 5.89
CA LEU A 9 7.07 -16.13 5.77
C LEU A 9 7.41 -14.64 5.65
N ARG A 10 8.35 -14.16 6.46
CA ARG A 10 8.86 -12.78 6.38
C ARG A 10 9.60 -12.50 5.06
N LYS A 11 10.22 -13.52 4.44
CA LYS A 11 10.92 -13.42 3.16
C LYS A 11 9.97 -13.49 1.95
N ARG A 12 8.84 -14.22 2.05
CA ARG A 12 7.81 -14.31 1.00
C ARG A 12 6.90 -13.08 0.89
N ARG A 13 6.58 -12.40 2.00
CA ARG A 13 5.87 -11.09 1.97
C ARG A 13 6.58 -10.03 1.10
N ARG A 14 7.87 -10.24 0.81
CA ARG A 14 8.70 -9.35 -0.03
C ARG A 14 8.60 -9.62 -1.54
N LEU A 15 8.00 -10.74 -1.99
CA LEU A 15 8.17 -11.24 -3.36
C LEU A 15 6.93 -11.14 -4.28
N ASP A 16 5.70 -11.05 -3.77
CA ASP A 16 4.49 -11.24 -4.61
C ASP A 16 3.82 -9.97 -5.16
N ASP A 17 4.38 -8.78 -4.95
CA ASP A 17 3.71 -7.52 -5.34
C ASP A 17 4.07 -7.01 -6.76
N SER A 18 4.79 -7.80 -7.57
CA SER A 18 5.36 -7.34 -8.86
C SER A 18 4.63 -7.80 -10.13
N ASN A 19 3.40 -8.32 -10.06
CA ASN A 19 2.64 -8.67 -11.28
C ASN A 19 1.18 -8.21 -11.22
N ASN A 20 0.92 -6.92 -11.45
CA ASN A 20 -0.25 -6.48 -12.24
C ASN A 20 -0.25 -4.96 -12.53
N GLU A 21 0.34 -4.55 -13.65
CA GLU A 21 -0.06 -3.32 -14.32
C GLU A 21 -0.19 -3.58 -15.82
N THR A 22 -1.41 -3.78 -16.31
CA THR A 22 -1.80 -3.24 -17.63
C THR A 22 -3.32 -3.07 -17.79
N HIS A 23 -3.66 -1.84 -18.21
CA HIS A 23 -4.87 -1.33 -18.86
C HIS A 23 -6.26 -1.39 -18.18
N ASN A 24 -6.65 -0.20 -17.72
CA ASN A 24 -8.03 0.26 -17.61
C ASN A 24 -8.76 0.16 -18.96
N ASN A 25 -9.96 -0.43 -18.95
CA ASN A 25 -11.07 0.05 -19.76
C ASN A 25 -12.38 -0.07 -18.96
N SER A 26 -13.14 1.00 -19.01
CA SER A 26 -14.41 1.24 -18.32
C SER A 26 -15.52 0.29 -18.77
N ALA A 27 -16.16 -0.40 -17.82
CA ALA A 27 -17.56 -0.77 -17.91
C ALA A 27 -18.15 -0.94 -16.50
N SER A 28 -19.09 -0.07 -16.18
CA SER A 28 -19.99 -0.15 -15.03
C SER A 28 -20.76 -1.48 -15.02
N SER A 29 -20.60 -2.28 -13.97
CA SER A 29 -21.62 -3.26 -13.55
C SER A 29 -21.63 -3.36 -12.03
N SER A 30 -22.67 -2.77 -11.44
CA SER A 30 -23.02 -2.89 -10.04
C SER A 30 -23.71 -4.24 -9.82
N SER A 31 -22.95 -5.28 -9.48
CA SER A 31 -23.52 -6.52 -8.94
C SER A 31 -22.45 -7.35 -8.22
N GLY A 32 -22.66 -7.62 -6.93
CA GLY A 32 -22.06 -8.79 -6.28
C GLY A 32 -20.74 -8.60 -5.53
N PHE A 33 -20.58 -7.53 -4.73
CA PHE A 33 -19.38 -7.40 -3.88
C PHE A 33 -19.42 -8.33 -2.63
N GLY A 34 -20.60 -8.77 -2.19
CA GLY A 34 -20.76 -9.59 -0.97
C GLY A 34 -20.82 -11.10 -1.20
N GLU A 35 -21.59 -11.56 -2.19
CA GLU A 35 -21.88 -13.00 -2.36
C GLU A 35 -20.69 -13.81 -2.88
N ASN A 36 -19.84 -13.22 -3.73
CA ASN A 36 -18.64 -13.88 -4.27
C ASN A 36 -17.52 -14.05 -3.25
N VAL A 37 -17.39 -13.12 -2.30
CA VAL A 37 -16.33 -13.17 -1.28
C VAL A 37 -16.67 -14.23 -0.23
N ALA A 38 -17.92 -14.28 0.24
CA ALA A 38 -18.36 -15.28 1.21
C ALA A 38 -18.30 -16.71 0.65
N SER A 39 -18.74 -16.91 -0.60
CA SER A 39 -18.72 -18.21 -1.27
C SER A 39 -17.29 -18.73 -1.50
N ASN A 40 -16.35 -17.84 -1.83
CA ASN A 40 -14.95 -18.17 -2.05
C ASN A 40 -14.14 -18.33 -0.74
N ILE A 41 -14.64 -17.80 0.38
CA ILE A 41 -14.09 -18.08 1.71
C ILE A 41 -14.55 -19.48 2.14
N ASN A 42 -15.85 -19.79 2.02
CA ASN A 42 -16.40 -21.09 2.42
C ASN A 42 -15.73 -22.26 1.66
N ALA A 43 -15.53 -22.15 0.35
CA ALA A 43 -14.81 -23.18 -0.43
C ALA A 43 -13.35 -23.38 0.02
N MET A 44 -12.69 -22.32 0.49
CA MET A 44 -11.31 -22.35 0.98
C MET A 44 -11.22 -23.00 2.37
N TRP A 45 -12.21 -22.75 3.24
CA TRP A 45 -12.35 -23.39 4.55
C TRP A 45 -12.75 -24.87 4.43
N ASP A 46 -13.66 -25.22 3.51
CA ASP A 46 -14.06 -26.59 3.23
C ASP A 46 -12.89 -27.43 2.70
N HIS A 47 -12.01 -26.84 1.89
CA HIS A 47 -10.77 -27.50 1.51
C HIS A 47 -9.88 -27.73 2.74
N LEU A 48 -9.67 -26.73 3.59
CA LEU A 48 -8.75 -26.82 4.74
C LEU A 48 -9.20 -27.77 5.87
N PHE A 49 -10.50 -27.79 6.19
CA PHE A 49 -11.08 -28.48 7.35
C PHE A 49 -12.12 -29.55 6.98
N GLY A 50 -12.46 -29.69 5.70
CA GLY A 50 -13.29 -30.79 5.22
C GLY A 50 -12.55 -32.09 5.42
N GLN A 51 -13.01 -32.87 6.39
CA GLN A 51 -12.54 -34.23 6.65
C GLN A 51 -12.61 -35.07 5.38
N SER A 52 -11.46 -35.55 4.90
CA SER A 52 -11.41 -36.76 4.09
C SER A 52 -11.51 -37.95 5.04
N ASP A 53 -12.75 -38.30 5.41
CA ASP A 53 -13.07 -39.60 6.01
C ASP A 53 -12.99 -40.68 4.92
N GLU A 54 -11.79 -41.21 4.68
CA GLU A 54 -11.63 -42.54 4.09
C GLU A 54 -10.58 -43.32 4.90
N ALA A 55 -11.08 -44.16 5.79
CA ALA A 55 -10.29 -45.19 6.44
C ALA A 55 -10.03 -46.32 5.44
N GLU A 56 -8.77 -46.62 5.15
CA GLU A 56 -8.40 -48.00 4.86
C GLU A 56 -6.94 -48.35 5.19
N ASN A 57 -6.83 -49.61 5.58
CA ASN A 57 -5.78 -50.29 6.33
C ASN A 57 -4.53 -50.54 5.45
N THR A 58 -3.31 -50.60 6.03
CA THR A 58 -2.23 -51.60 5.72
C THR A 58 -0.83 -51.19 6.22
N SER A 59 -0.20 -52.12 6.95
CA SER A 59 1.24 -52.38 7.21
C SER A 59 2.15 -51.37 7.94
N ASN A 60 2.66 -51.86 9.08
CA ASN A 60 3.59 -51.22 10.01
C ASN A 60 5.06 -51.49 9.61
N ASN A 61 5.72 -50.63 8.82
CA ASN A 61 7.17 -50.39 8.98
C ASN A 61 7.79 -49.18 8.23
N SER A 62 7.05 -48.47 7.36
CA SER A 62 7.52 -47.22 6.71
C SER A 62 7.01 -45.92 7.35
N ARG A 63 6.46 -45.99 8.58
CA ARG A 63 5.61 -44.92 9.14
C ARG A 63 6.31 -43.65 9.58
N ASN A 64 7.63 -43.64 9.76
CA ASN A 64 8.33 -42.46 10.27
C ASN A 64 8.72 -41.47 9.17
N ILE A 65 9.10 -41.94 7.97
CA ILE A 65 9.45 -41.06 6.84
C ILE A 65 8.19 -40.48 6.18
N SER A 66 7.12 -41.28 6.03
CA SER A 66 5.85 -40.80 5.46
C SER A 66 5.10 -39.81 6.35
N ARG A 67 5.33 -39.83 7.67
CA ARG A 67 4.75 -38.84 8.60
C ARG A 67 5.41 -37.47 8.47
N ASP A 68 6.73 -37.42 8.30
CA ASP A 68 7.45 -36.15 8.12
C ASP A 68 7.15 -35.49 6.77
N THR A 69 6.89 -36.28 5.72
CA THR A 69 6.46 -35.76 4.40
C THR A 69 5.01 -35.29 4.43
N ALA A 70 4.08 -36.08 5.00
CA ALA A 70 2.67 -35.69 5.11
C ALA A 70 2.48 -34.42 5.96
N ASN A 71 3.23 -34.29 7.06
CA ASN A 71 3.22 -33.09 7.91
C ASN A 71 3.82 -31.87 7.18
N ARG A 72 4.81 -32.06 6.30
CA ARG A 72 5.32 -30.97 5.46
C ARG A 72 4.28 -30.50 4.45
N ASP A 73 3.55 -31.41 3.83
CA ASP A 73 2.50 -31.09 2.85
C ASP A 73 1.33 -30.34 3.51
N GLU A 74 0.96 -30.73 4.74
CA GLU A 74 -0.02 -30.00 5.56
C GLU A 74 0.46 -28.58 5.91
N ILE A 75 1.71 -28.42 6.34
CA ILE A 75 2.31 -27.10 6.64
C ILE A 75 2.34 -26.21 5.40
N GLU A 76 2.70 -26.75 4.23
CA GLU A 76 2.70 -26.00 2.97
C GLU A 76 1.29 -25.52 2.60
N ARG A 77 0.27 -26.35 2.81
CA ARG A 77 -1.14 -25.97 2.61
C ARG A 77 -1.55 -24.83 3.53
N PHE A 78 -1.16 -24.86 4.81
CA PHE A 78 -1.40 -23.75 5.74
C PHE A 78 -0.69 -22.47 5.30
N VAL A 79 0.57 -22.57 4.87
CA VAL A 79 1.33 -21.40 4.37
C VAL A 79 0.64 -20.78 3.16
N THR A 80 0.22 -21.58 2.18
CA THR A 80 -0.50 -21.07 1.00
C THR A 80 -1.79 -20.35 1.38
N VAL A 81 -2.53 -20.85 2.36
CA VAL A 81 -3.75 -20.20 2.83
C VAL A 81 -3.48 -18.92 3.60
N LEU A 82 -2.42 -18.89 4.41
CA LEU A 82 -1.98 -17.65 5.06
C LEU A 82 -1.54 -16.60 4.03
N ASP A 83 -0.82 -17.00 2.98
CA ASP A 83 -0.41 -16.11 1.90
C ASP A 83 -1.64 -15.55 1.14
N GLN A 84 -2.65 -16.39 0.86
CA GLN A 84 -3.91 -15.95 0.25
C GLN A 84 -4.72 -15.00 1.16
N LEU A 85 -4.73 -15.25 2.47
CA LEU A 85 -5.37 -14.35 3.43
C LEU A 85 -4.64 -13.01 3.51
N ASP A 86 -3.30 -13.02 3.54
CA ASP A 86 -2.48 -11.79 3.55
C ASP A 86 -2.77 -10.94 2.31
N SER A 87 -2.81 -11.55 1.12
CA SER A 87 -3.18 -10.87 -0.13
C SER A 87 -4.59 -10.26 -0.09
N ARG A 88 -5.57 -10.98 0.47
CA ARG A 88 -6.94 -10.46 0.64
C ARG A 88 -7.02 -9.32 1.65
N VAL A 89 -6.25 -9.39 2.74
CA VAL A 89 -6.13 -8.30 3.72
C VAL A 89 -5.52 -7.07 3.07
N GLU A 90 -4.48 -7.23 2.25
CA GLU A 90 -3.84 -6.10 1.57
C GLU A 90 -4.79 -5.46 0.54
N LYS A 91 -5.52 -6.28 -0.23
CA LYS A 91 -6.59 -5.77 -1.11
C LYS A 91 -7.65 -5.00 -0.31
N PHE A 92 -8.11 -5.55 0.81
CA PHE A 92 -9.09 -4.87 1.67
C PHE A 92 -8.56 -3.53 2.20
N ARG A 93 -7.29 -3.47 2.62
CA ARG A 93 -6.62 -2.23 3.04
C ARG A 93 -6.60 -1.20 1.91
N LYS A 94 -6.23 -1.60 0.69
CA LYS A 94 -6.22 -0.72 -0.49
C LYS A 94 -7.62 -0.20 -0.83
N ASP A 95 -8.63 -1.07 -0.80
CA ASP A 95 -10.02 -0.69 -1.05
C ASP A 95 -10.52 0.30 0.03
N ALA A 96 -10.18 0.06 1.29
CA ALA A 96 -10.53 0.95 2.41
C ALA A 96 -9.83 2.33 2.31
N LEU A 97 -8.57 2.39 1.90
CA LEU A 97 -7.87 3.64 1.59
C LEU A 97 -8.58 4.41 0.47
N GLY A 98 -8.98 3.73 -0.62
CA GLY A 98 -9.73 4.36 -1.71
C GLY A 98 -11.11 4.88 -1.27
N LEU A 99 -11.75 4.25 -0.28
CA LEU A 99 -12.99 4.77 0.32
C LEU A 99 -12.74 5.98 1.23
N GLN A 100 -11.62 6.02 1.97
CA GLN A 100 -11.20 7.20 2.72
C GLN A 100 -10.96 8.40 1.78
N GLU A 101 -10.21 8.20 0.69
CA GLU A 101 -9.95 9.27 -0.30
C GLU A 101 -11.25 9.83 -0.91
N LYS A 102 -12.24 8.97 -1.21
CA LYS A 102 -13.55 9.40 -1.70
C LYS A 102 -14.31 10.23 -0.67
N ARG A 103 -14.25 9.85 0.61
CA ARG A 103 -14.86 10.63 1.71
C ARG A 103 -14.21 12.01 1.81
N ASP A 104 -12.88 12.07 1.76
CA ASP A 104 -12.13 13.34 1.84
C ASP A 104 -12.41 14.23 0.63
N PHE A 105 -12.54 13.65 -0.57
CA PHE A 105 -12.97 14.38 -1.77
C PHE A 105 -14.37 14.98 -1.62
N LEU A 106 -15.33 14.25 -1.04
CA LEU A 106 -16.68 14.76 -0.80
C LEU A 106 -16.69 15.88 0.23
N LEU A 107 -15.90 15.76 1.31
CA LEU A 107 -15.73 16.83 2.29
C LEU A 107 -15.16 18.09 1.64
N MET A 108 -14.10 17.95 0.84
CA MET A 108 -13.50 19.06 0.10
C MET A 108 -14.51 19.70 -0.86
N SER A 109 -15.32 18.89 -1.56
CA SER A 109 -16.37 19.40 -2.46
C SER A 109 -17.44 20.21 -1.70
N ILE A 110 -17.85 19.75 -0.52
CA ILE A 110 -18.77 20.49 0.36
C ILE A 110 -18.17 21.84 0.75
N ASP A 111 -16.90 21.86 1.13
CA ASP A 111 -16.23 23.09 1.56
C ASP A 111 -16.03 24.08 0.40
N LEU A 112 -15.73 23.59 -0.81
CA LEU A 112 -15.68 24.42 -2.02
C LEU A 112 -17.03 25.10 -2.33
N ILE A 113 -18.14 24.41 -2.10
CA ILE A 113 -19.48 25.01 -2.26
C ILE A 113 -19.69 26.10 -1.21
N LYS A 114 -19.34 25.84 0.06
CA LYS A 114 -19.48 26.83 1.14
C LYS A 114 -18.62 28.08 0.90
N SER A 115 -17.42 27.92 0.35
CA SER A 115 -16.49 29.01 0.09
C SER A 115 -16.72 29.71 -1.26
N ASN A 116 -17.72 29.30 -2.03
CA ASN A 116 -17.96 29.87 -3.35
C ASN A 116 -18.47 31.31 -3.24
N ASP A 117 -17.88 32.24 -3.98
CA ASP A 117 -18.28 33.66 -3.97
C ASP A 117 -19.76 33.88 -4.34
N LEU A 118 -20.35 33.00 -5.15
CA LEU A 118 -21.77 33.04 -5.47
C LEU A 118 -22.65 32.91 -4.22
N MET A 119 -22.20 32.20 -3.17
CA MET A 119 -22.92 32.10 -1.90
C MET A 119 -23.05 33.46 -1.19
N GLN A 120 -22.12 34.39 -1.44
CA GLN A 120 -22.15 35.73 -0.85
C GLN A 120 -23.12 36.66 -1.58
N ASN A 121 -23.44 36.36 -2.84
CA ASN A 121 -24.33 37.15 -3.67
C ASN A 121 -25.80 36.73 -3.54
N LEU A 122 -26.09 35.65 -2.81
CA LEU A 122 -27.45 35.18 -2.54
C LEU A 122 -28.13 36.03 -1.48
N SER A 123 -29.46 36.08 -1.52
CA SER A 123 -30.24 36.62 -0.41
C SER A 123 -30.08 35.76 0.84
N GLU A 124 -30.39 36.34 2.00
CA GLU A 124 -30.28 35.65 3.28
C GLU A 124 -31.13 34.36 3.32
N SER A 125 -32.36 34.41 2.78
CA SER A 125 -33.26 33.26 2.71
C SER A 125 -32.72 32.12 1.82
N GLU A 126 -32.17 32.46 0.65
CA GLU A 126 -31.59 31.46 -0.27
C GLU A 126 -30.33 30.82 0.33
N ARG A 127 -29.50 31.64 0.98
CA ARG A 127 -28.28 31.17 1.65
C ARG A 127 -28.61 30.23 2.82
N GLU A 128 -29.64 30.54 3.60
CA GLU A 128 -30.12 29.68 4.69
C GLU A 128 -30.64 28.34 4.15
N GLU A 129 -31.45 28.36 3.09
CA GLU A 129 -31.97 27.14 2.46
C GLU A 129 -30.84 26.23 1.96
N ILE A 130 -29.87 26.78 1.23
CA ILE A 130 -28.68 26.05 0.78
C ILE A 130 -27.85 25.55 1.97
N GLY A 131 -27.73 26.37 3.03
CA GLY A 131 -27.08 25.99 4.28
C GLY A 131 -27.70 24.74 4.91
N CYS A 132 -29.04 24.65 4.94
CA CYS A 132 -29.75 23.46 5.41
C CYS A 132 -29.45 22.22 4.54
N TYR A 133 -29.40 22.38 3.21
CA TYR A 133 -29.04 21.29 2.31
C TYR A 133 -27.61 20.80 2.54
N ILE A 134 -26.65 21.72 2.65
CA ILE A 134 -25.24 21.40 2.94
C ILE A 134 -25.13 20.67 4.28
N HIS A 135 -25.78 21.17 5.33
CA HIS A 135 -25.77 20.54 6.65
C HIS A 135 -26.29 19.10 6.59
N ARG A 136 -27.41 18.88 5.91
CA ARG A 136 -28.00 17.54 5.74
C ARG A 136 -27.07 16.57 5.00
N VAL A 137 -26.43 17.02 3.92
CA VAL A 137 -25.46 16.19 3.17
C VAL A 137 -24.24 15.89 4.04
N ASN A 138 -23.70 16.89 4.73
CA ASN A 138 -22.54 16.71 5.61
C ASN A 138 -22.83 15.75 6.78
N SER A 139 -24.01 15.85 7.39
CA SER A 139 -24.46 14.94 8.45
C SER A 139 -24.51 13.50 7.97
N ARG A 140 -25.04 13.25 6.76
CA ARG A 140 -25.04 11.91 6.16
C ARG A 140 -23.63 11.40 5.88
N LEU A 141 -22.76 12.25 5.34
CA LEU A 141 -21.36 11.89 5.07
C LEU A 141 -20.59 11.56 6.36
N SER A 142 -20.91 12.24 7.47
CA SER A 142 -20.28 12.01 8.78
C SER A 142 -20.60 10.63 9.37
N THR A 143 -21.65 9.94 8.89
CA THR A 143 -21.95 8.56 9.30
C THR A 143 -20.98 7.52 8.72
N VAL A 144 -20.17 7.91 7.73
CA VAL A 144 -19.14 7.06 7.13
C VAL A 144 -17.81 7.34 7.81
N GLU A 145 -17.35 6.41 8.65
CA GLU A 145 -16.06 6.46 9.32
C GLU A 145 -15.20 5.25 8.94
N LEU A 146 -13.97 5.52 8.48
CA LEU A 146 -12.99 4.51 8.08
C LEU A 146 -11.63 4.92 8.61
N HIS A 147 -10.90 3.96 9.18
CA HIS A 147 -9.56 4.17 9.71
C HIS A 147 -8.63 3.04 9.26
N VAL A 148 -7.78 3.31 8.28
CA VAL A 148 -6.64 2.45 7.92
C VAL A 148 -5.40 3.01 8.58
N ARG A 149 -4.71 2.19 9.38
CA ARG A 149 -3.47 2.58 10.08
C ARG A 149 -2.30 1.75 9.59
N THR A 150 -1.13 2.38 9.53
CA THR A 150 0.16 1.71 9.41
C THR A 150 0.68 1.50 10.83
N VAL A 151 0.86 0.23 11.22
CA VAL A 151 1.40 -0.12 12.54
C VAL A 151 2.92 -0.04 12.45
N ARG A 152 3.53 0.71 13.37
CA ARG A 152 4.98 0.89 13.43
C ARG A 152 5.52 0.53 14.81
N ASP A 153 6.73 0.02 14.84
CA ASP A 153 7.53 -0.01 16.05
C ASP A 153 8.32 1.29 16.26
N GLN A 154 8.98 1.44 17.40
CA GLN A 154 9.74 2.64 17.73
C GLN A 154 10.86 2.92 16.72
N SER A 155 11.54 1.89 16.24
CA SER A 155 12.64 2.05 15.27
C SER A 155 12.12 2.54 13.91
N GLN A 156 10.94 2.09 13.50
CA GLN A 156 10.28 2.52 12.27
C GLN A 156 9.79 3.97 12.37
N GLU A 157 9.24 4.38 13.52
CA GLU A 157 8.86 5.78 13.76
C GLU A 157 10.08 6.71 13.78
N ASP A 158 11.18 6.31 14.42
CA ASP A 158 12.43 7.08 14.44
C ASP A 158 13.01 7.23 13.01
N SER A 159 12.96 6.15 12.22
CA SER A 159 13.39 6.17 10.81
C SER A 159 12.52 7.11 9.97
N LEU A 160 11.19 7.06 10.13
CA LEU A 160 10.27 7.94 9.42
C LEU A 160 10.48 9.42 9.81
N SER A 161 10.67 9.71 11.09
CA SER A 161 11.00 11.05 11.60
C SER A 161 12.29 11.57 10.96
N GLN A 162 13.32 10.73 10.88
CA GLN A 162 14.59 11.09 10.25
C GLN A 162 14.46 11.32 8.73
N ILE A 163 13.63 10.55 8.02
CA ILE A 163 13.30 10.82 6.61
C ILE A 163 12.63 12.18 6.47
N ASN A 164 11.65 12.49 7.30
CA ASN A 164 10.96 13.77 7.24
C ASN A 164 11.93 14.93 7.47
N ALA A 165 12.83 14.82 8.44
CA ALA A 165 13.87 15.82 8.67
C ALA A 165 14.82 16.00 7.46
N LEU A 166 15.19 14.92 6.77
CA LEU A 166 16.01 14.99 5.54
C LEU A 166 15.28 15.73 4.41
N ILE A 167 13.99 15.44 4.22
CA ILE A 167 13.15 16.12 3.22
C ILE A 167 12.99 17.60 3.56
N ASP A 168 12.74 17.92 4.84
CA ASP A 168 12.54 19.30 5.27
C ASP A 168 13.83 20.11 5.13
N MET A 169 14.99 19.54 5.51
CA MET A 169 16.30 20.17 5.27
C MET A 169 16.50 20.49 3.79
N MET A 170 16.18 19.56 2.89
CA MET A 170 16.26 19.80 1.44
C MET A 170 15.38 20.97 1.01
N ILE A 171 14.14 21.06 1.50
CA ILE A 171 13.22 22.17 1.16
C ILE A 171 13.75 23.51 1.71
N THR A 172 14.35 23.50 2.90
CA THR A 172 14.85 24.72 3.56
C THR A 172 16.18 25.26 3.02
N LEU A 173 16.88 24.50 2.14
CA LEU A 173 18.15 24.94 1.53
C LEU A 173 18.02 26.26 0.75
N GLY A 174 16.83 26.60 0.26
CA GLY A 174 16.55 27.86 -0.45
C GLY A 174 17.14 27.97 -1.86
N ASP A 175 18.00 27.05 -2.27
CA ASP A 175 18.49 26.91 -3.65
C ASP A 175 17.64 25.89 -4.42
N PRO A 176 16.85 26.31 -5.44
CA PRO A 176 16.00 25.43 -6.22
C PRO A 176 16.78 24.33 -6.97
N THR A 177 17.99 24.64 -7.44
CA THR A 177 18.81 23.70 -8.23
C THR A 177 19.36 22.60 -7.35
N LEU A 178 19.93 22.96 -6.20
CA LEU A 178 20.44 22.00 -5.23
C LEU A 178 19.32 21.14 -4.63
N SER A 179 18.17 21.76 -4.34
CA SER A 179 16.98 21.06 -3.85
C SER A 179 16.47 20.03 -4.87
N ARG A 180 16.45 20.38 -6.17
CA ARG A 180 16.10 19.44 -7.24
C ARG A 180 17.09 18.29 -7.31
N GLN A 181 18.39 18.58 -7.30
CA GLN A 181 19.42 17.55 -7.34
C GLN A 181 19.26 16.58 -6.15
N LYS A 182 19.10 17.09 -4.93
CA LYS A 182 18.88 16.26 -3.74
C LYS A 182 17.60 15.45 -3.81
N CYS A 183 16.50 16.04 -4.29
CA CYS A 183 15.24 15.32 -4.49
C CYS A 183 15.40 14.16 -5.47
N GLN A 184 16.20 14.34 -6.54
CA GLN A 184 16.50 13.28 -7.49
C GLN A 184 17.31 12.14 -6.83
N MET A 185 18.32 12.48 -6.02
CA MET A 185 19.11 11.48 -5.29
C MET A 185 18.23 10.66 -4.32
N TYR A 186 17.25 11.29 -3.67
CA TYR A 186 16.27 10.62 -2.80
C TYR A 186 15.31 9.74 -3.58
N LEU A 187 14.85 10.17 -4.75
CA LEU A 187 14.02 9.36 -5.64
C LEU A 187 14.78 8.11 -6.12
N ASN A 188 16.06 8.26 -6.48
CA ASN A 188 16.90 7.13 -6.87
C ASN A 188 17.07 6.13 -5.72
N ALA A 189 17.25 6.60 -4.47
CA ALA A 189 17.26 5.75 -3.29
C ALA A 189 15.95 4.97 -3.08
N CYS A 190 14.80 5.56 -3.42
CA CYS A 190 13.51 4.87 -3.35
C CYS A 190 13.37 3.74 -4.39
N CYS A 191 14.10 3.80 -5.50
CA CYS A 191 14.16 2.72 -6.49
C CYS A 191 15.12 1.62 -6.03
N SER A 192 16.34 1.96 -5.62
CA SER A 192 17.34 0.99 -5.13
C SER A 192 16.88 0.21 -3.89
N ALA A 193 16.15 0.86 -2.97
CA ALA A 193 15.56 0.20 -1.81
C ALA A 193 14.48 -0.84 -2.17
N SER A 194 13.81 -0.68 -3.33
CA SER A 194 12.80 -1.62 -3.83
C SER A 194 13.42 -2.87 -4.47
N GLU A 195 14.67 -2.80 -4.91
CA GLU A 195 15.33 -3.82 -5.75
C GLU A 195 16.23 -4.78 -4.94
N THR A 196 16.69 -4.36 -3.75
CA THR A 196 17.58 -5.15 -2.87
C THR A 196 16.92 -6.39 -2.22
N GLY A 197 15.69 -6.74 -2.59
CA GLY A 197 15.03 -7.99 -2.24
C GLY A 197 15.38 -9.18 -3.14
N ASN A 198 15.88 -8.94 -4.36
CA ASN A 198 16.17 -9.96 -5.37
C ASN A 198 17.63 -9.85 -5.84
N LEU A 199 18.40 -10.93 -5.66
CA LEU A 199 19.72 -11.08 -6.27
C LEU A 199 19.56 -11.06 -7.80
N PRO A 200 20.25 -10.20 -8.57
CA PRO A 200 20.09 -10.19 -10.01
C PRO A 200 20.77 -11.43 -10.59
N THR A 201 19.95 -12.39 -11.03
CA THR A 201 20.37 -13.36 -12.03
C THR A 201 20.18 -12.68 -13.38
N TYR A 202 21.31 -12.35 -14.01
CA TYR A 202 21.50 -12.18 -15.46
C TYR A 202 20.21 -12.07 -16.29
N SER A 203 19.75 -10.85 -16.51
CA SER A 203 18.89 -10.51 -17.66
C SER A 203 19.58 -9.40 -18.44
N GLU A 204 20.11 -9.77 -19.60
CA GLU A 204 20.99 -8.97 -20.49
C GLU A 204 20.29 -7.82 -21.24
N ASP A 205 19.00 -7.55 -20.96
CA ASP A 205 18.18 -6.60 -21.73
C ASP A 205 17.71 -5.35 -20.95
N ALA A 206 18.16 -5.15 -19.70
CA ALA A 206 17.95 -3.89 -19.01
C ALA A 206 19.05 -2.90 -19.43
N ILE A 207 18.80 -2.15 -20.50
CA ILE A 207 19.59 -0.97 -20.88
C ILE A 207 19.77 -0.11 -19.62
N ASP A 208 21.03 0.03 -19.21
CA ASP A 208 21.51 0.94 -18.17
C ASP A 208 21.01 2.36 -18.45
N MET A 209 19.82 2.68 -17.92
CA MET A 209 19.47 4.07 -17.67
C MET A 209 20.25 4.46 -16.43
N ASP A 210 21.43 5.05 -16.61
CA ASP A 210 22.31 5.64 -15.59
C ASP A 210 21.47 6.38 -14.53
N ALA A 211 21.03 5.64 -13.51
CA ALA A 211 20.33 6.20 -12.38
C ALA A 211 21.41 7.00 -11.64
N GLY A 212 21.39 8.32 -11.82
CA GLY A 212 22.37 9.22 -11.24
C GLY A 212 22.57 9.04 -9.72
N PRO A 213 23.44 9.83 -9.09
CA PRO A 213 23.92 9.57 -7.74
C PRO A 213 22.79 9.29 -6.72
N VAL A 214 22.97 8.27 -5.88
CA VAL A 214 22.04 7.88 -4.80
C VAL A 214 22.52 8.46 -3.46
N ASP A 215 21.60 8.98 -2.65
CA ASP A 215 21.94 9.39 -1.29
C ASP A 215 21.90 8.18 -0.34
N LYS A 216 23.09 7.65 -0.01
CA LYS A 216 23.23 6.44 0.83
C LYS A 216 22.73 6.62 2.27
N LYS A 217 22.79 7.85 2.79
CA LYS A 217 22.24 8.15 4.12
C LYS A 217 20.71 8.04 4.05
N PHE A 218 20.09 8.68 3.06
CA PHE A 218 18.65 8.59 2.86
C PHE A 218 18.18 7.15 2.63
N GLU A 219 18.86 6.40 1.75
CA GLU A 219 18.57 5.00 1.45
C GLU A 219 18.58 4.12 2.73
N SER A 220 19.63 4.26 3.56
CA SER A 220 19.74 3.48 4.79
C SER A 220 18.61 3.75 5.78
N VAL A 221 18.17 5.01 5.90
CA VAL A 221 17.07 5.38 6.80
C VAL A 221 15.73 4.94 6.22
N LEU A 222 15.57 5.04 4.89
CA LEU A 222 14.36 4.63 4.17
C LEU A 222 14.08 3.14 4.36
N LEU A 223 15.12 2.29 4.32
CA LEU A 223 15.02 0.86 4.57
C LEU A 223 14.56 0.51 6.00
N GLY A 224 14.72 1.43 6.96
CA GLY A 224 14.20 1.30 8.32
C GLY A 224 12.70 1.59 8.44
N CYS A 225 12.07 2.18 7.43
CA CYS A 225 10.64 2.49 7.41
C CYS A 225 9.80 1.28 6.97
N THR A 226 8.48 1.33 7.24
CA THR A 226 7.55 0.33 6.68
C THR A 226 7.46 0.45 5.16
N LEU A 227 7.02 -0.62 4.47
CA LEU A 227 6.82 -0.57 3.02
C LEU A 227 5.76 0.47 2.61
N ASP A 228 4.70 0.63 3.42
CA ASP A 228 3.68 1.67 3.23
C ASP A 228 4.31 3.07 3.26
N ASP A 229 5.19 3.33 4.22
CA ASP A 229 5.90 4.61 4.33
C ASP A 229 6.84 4.83 3.15
N GLN A 230 7.61 3.81 2.74
CA GLN A 230 8.51 3.93 1.58
C GLN A 230 7.73 4.29 0.31
N LYS A 231 6.57 3.65 0.08
CA LYS A 231 5.66 3.97 -1.04
C LYS A 231 5.14 5.41 -0.92
N ASN A 232 4.73 5.85 0.27
CA ASN A 232 4.21 7.21 0.51
C ASN A 232 5.30 8.30 0.38
N ILE A 233 6.50 8.05 0.90
CA ILE A 233 7.68 8.91 0.77
C ILE A 233 8.04 9.10 -0.71
N LYS A 234 8.07 8.01 -1.50
CA LYS A 234 8.31 8.07 -2.95
C LYS A 234 7.28 8.97 -3.65
N LYS A 235 5.98 8.78 -3.36
CA LYS A 235 4.90 9.64 -3.91
C LYS A 235 5.09 11.11 -3.51
N ARG A 236 5.44 11.39 -2.24
CA ARG A 236 5.72 12.75 -1.74
C ARG A 236 6.88 13.39 -2.50
N LEU A 237 7.98 12.66 -2.69
CA LEU A 237 9.15 13.14 -3.44
C LEU A 237 8.84 13.38 -4.92
N GLN A 238 8.03 12.52 -5.56
CA GLN A 238 7.60 12.72 -6.95
C GLN A 238 6.78 14.02 -7.10
N ALA A 239 5.85 14.27 -6.18
CA ALA A 239 5.09 15.52 -6.15
C ALA A 239 6.02 16.73 -5.96
N LEU A 240 6.92 16.68 -4.97
CA LEU A 240 7.91 17.73 -4.71
C LEU A 240 8.80 18.02 -5.92
N MET A 241 9.29 16.98 -6.59
CA MET A 241 10.07 17.11 -7.82
C MET A 241 9.29 17.87 -8.90
N GLY A 242 8.00 17.56 -9.06
CA GLY A 242 7.11 18.28 -9.96
C GLY A 242 7.02 19.78 -9.66
N TYR A 243 7.01 20.16 -8.37
CA TYR A 243 7.04 21.57 -7.95
C TYR A 243 8.39 22.24 -8.22
N LEU A 244 9.50 21.58 -7.88
CA LEU A 244 10.86 22.11 -8.07
C LEU A 244 11.19 22.34 -9.54
N ASN A 245 10.75 21.43 -10.42
CA ASN A 245 10.91 21.60 -11.87
C ASN A 245 10.20 22.85 -12.40
N LYS A 246 9.01 23.17 -11.86
CA LYS A 246 8.28 24.40 -12.24
C LYS A 246 9.00 25.66 -11.74
N GLN A 247 9.57 25.65 -10.54
CA GLN A 247 10.27 26.80 -9.99
C GLN A 247 11.54 27.16 -10.77
N ILE A 248 12.27 26.16 -11.28
CA ILE A 248 13.48 26.38 -12.07
C ILE A 248 13.18 26.95 -13.47
N ILE A 249 12.01 26.66 -14.04
CA ILE A 249 11.61 27.21 -15.36
C ILE A 249 11.28 28.71 -15.27
N HIS A 250 10.90 29.21 -14.09
CA HIS A 250 10.54 30.61 -13.86
C HIS A 250 11.72 31.51 -13.44
N HIS A 251 12.94 30.98 -13.43
CA HIS A 251 14.17 31.69 -13.05
C HIS A 251 15.18 31.70 -14.20
#